data_AF-A0A2T6ZMU4-F1
#
_entry.id   AF-A0A2T6ZMU4-F1
#
_cell.length_a   1.000
_cell.length_b   1.000
_cell.length_c   1.000
_cell.angle_alpha   90.00
_cell.angle_beta   90.00
_cell.angle_gamma   90.00
#
_symmetry.space_group_name_H-M   'P 1'
#
loop_
_entity.id
_entity.type
_entity.pdbx_description
1 polymer ?
#
loop_
_entity_poly.entity_id
_entity_poly.type
_entity_poly.pdbx_seq_one_letter_code
_entity_poly.pdbx_strand_id
1 'polypeptide(L)'
;MAYYAPPEMITLSGFAFVIFNLLTLLWYNPTLDQDCLGWVYASWVVGLFLYQAFDACDDTQARRTRQSGPLGELFDHGVDAMNTTLEVVIFAGAMNLGHSWIAVLTLFASLYAFYLTT
;
A
#
# COMPACT_ATOMS: atom_id res chain seq x y z
N MET A 1 -5.55 -23.30 23.83
CA MET A 1 -5.62 -22.14 22.91
C MET A 1 -4.37 -22.17 22.05
N ALA A 2 -4.51 -22.37 20.74
CA ALA A 2 -3.36 -22.29 19.85
C ALA A 2 -2.99 -20.81 19.66
N TYR A 3 -1.73 -20.46 19.93
CA TYR A 3 -1.20 -19.10 19.80
C TYR A 3 -0.91 -18.85 18.32
N TYR A 4 -1.93 -18.47 17.56
CA TYR A 4 -1.75 -17.96 16.20
C TYR A 4 -1.48 -16.46 16.26
N ALA A 5 -0.62 -15.95 15.38
CA ALA A 5 -0.51 -14.51 15.19
C ALA A 5 -1.88 -13.94 14.76
N PRO A 6 -2.25 -12.73 15.20
CA PRO A 6 -3.43 -12.05 14.67
C PRO A 6 -3.34 -11.95 13.14
N PRO A 7 -4.42 -12.24 12.40
CA PRO A 7 -4.42 -12.17 10.94
C PRO A 7 -3.93 -10.82 10.40
N GLU A 8 -4.32 -9.72 11.05
CA GLU A 8 -4.01 -8.33 10.70
C GLU A 8 -2.51 -8.02 10.68
N MET A 9 -1.72 -8.79 11.44
CA MET A 9 -0.25 -8.66 11.46
C MET A 9 0.39 -9.09 10.15
N ILE A 10 -0.26 -9.99 9.40
CA ILE A 10 0.22 -10.43 8.08
C ILE A 10 0.09 -9.27 7.10
N THR A 11 -1.07 -8.62 7.03
CA THR A 11 -1.30 -7.44 6.19
C THR A 11 -0.37 -6.28 6.55
N LEU A 12 -0.16 -6.01 7.85
CA LEU A 12 0.82 -5.02 8.30
C LEU A 12 2.26 -5.34 7.86
N SER A 13 2.65 -6.61 7.86
CA SER A 13 3.97 -7.01 7.38
C SER A 13 4.13 -6.79 5.87
N GLY A 14 3.04 -6.91 5.11
CA GLY A 14 2.97 -6.58 3.68
C GLY A 14 3.11 -5.08 3.45
N PHE A 15 2.37 -4.30 4.25
CA PHE A 15 2.39 -2.84 4.22
C PHE A 15 3.78 -2.26 4.52
N ALA A 16 4.60 -2.93 5.33
CA ALA A 16 5.98 -2.52 5.58
C ALA A 16 6.83 -2.45 4.30
N PHE A 17 6.58 -3.31 3.29
CA PHE A 17 7.26 -3.23 2.00
C PHE A 17 6.86 -1.99 1.20
N VAL A 18 5.60 -1.56 1.30
CA VAL A 18 5.10 -0.31 0.67
C VAL A 18 5.78 0.90 1.30
N ILE A 19 5.87 0.92 2.64
CA ILE A 19 6.60 1.97 3.37
C ILE A 19 8.07 2.00 2.96
N PHE A 20 8.72 0.84 2.84
CA PHE A 20 10.08 0.76 2.34
C PHE A 20 10.22 1.37 0.94
N ASN A 21 9.33 1.03 0.01
CA ASN A 21 9.34 1.59 -1.35
C ASN A 21 9.18 3.12 -1.34
N LEU A 22 8.22 3.64 -0.57
CA LEU A 22 8.04 5.08 -0.41
C LEU A 22 9.32 5.75 0.11
N LEU A 23 9.93 5.20 1.16
CA LEU A 23 11.16 5.75 1.74
C LEU A 23 12.32 5.71 0.74
N THR A 24 12.46 4.62 -0.03
CA THR A 24 13.49 4.55 -1.08
C THR A 24 13.25 5.58 -2.17
N LEU A 25 12.01 5.78 -2.62
CA LEU A 25 11.68 6.82 -3.58
C LEU A 25 12.04 8.21 -3.04
N LEU A 26 11.57 8.54 -1.84
CA LEU A 26 11.80 9.87 -1.24
C LEU A 26 13.29 10.12 -0.94
N TRP A 27 14.07 9.07 -0.73
CA TRP A 27 15.53 9.18 -0.60
C TRP A 27 16.21 9.61 -1.90
N TYR A 28 15.78 9.07 -3.05
CA TYR A 28 16.36 9.40 -4.36
C TYR A 28 15.71 10.59 -5.05
N ASN A 29 14.42 10.79 -4.85
CA ASN A 29 13.60 11.82 -5.49
C ASN A 29 12.55 12.36 -4.50
N PRO A 30 12.96 13.23 -3.55
CA PRO A 30 12.02 13.83 -2.58
C PRO A 30 11.06 14.84 -3.22
N THR A 31 11.43 15.40 -4.36
CA THR A 31 10.67 16.42 -5.10
C THR A 31 9.68 15.82 -6.10
N LEU A 32 9.76 14.52 -6.36
CA LEU A 32 8.90 13.76 -7.28
C LEU A 32 9.02 14.20 -8.75
N ASP A 33 10.13 14.82 -9.15
CA ASP A 33 10.31 15.48 -10.47
C ASP A 33 11.51 14.99 -11.28
N GLN A 34 12.24 13.98 -10.79
CA GLN A 34 13.37 13.36 -11.47
C GLN A 34 13.33 11.83 -11.49
N ASP A 35 13.94 11.23 -12.50
CA ASP A 35 14.00 9.78 -12.61
C ASP A 35 14.87 9.15 -11.50
N CYS A 36 14.39 8.03 -10.97
CA CYS A 36 15.13 7.19 -10.04
C CYS A 36 15.88 6.06 -10.77
N LEU A 37 16.81 5.42 -10.05
CA LEU A 37 17.45 4.20 -10.52
C LEU A 37 16.40 3.10 -10.77
N GLY A 38 16.57 2.33 -11.86
CA GLY A 38 15.60 1.31 -12.28
C GLY A 38 15.24 0.27 -11.21
N TRP A 39 16.13 -0.02 -10.28
CA TRP A 39 15.86 -0.96 -9.18
C TRP A 39 14.82 -0.42 -8.18
N VAL A 40 14.68 0.91 -8.04
CA VAL A 40 13.65 1.53 -7.17
C VAL A 40 12.25 1.24 -7.72
N TYR A 41 12.09 1.28 -9.05
CA TYR A 41 10.84 0.88 -9.69
C TYR A 41 10.64 -0.64 -9.66
N ALA A 42 11.71 -1.43 -9.76
CA ALA A 42 11.61 -2.88 -9.61
C ALA A 42 11.20 -3.29 -8.18
N SER A 43 11.72 -2.63 -7.15
CA SER A 43 11.32 -2.87 -5.76
C SER A 43 9.87 -2.47 -5.51
N TRP A 44 9.40 -1.42 -6.19
CA TRP A 44 7.99 -1.02 -6.15
C TRP A 44 7.06 -2.15 -6.61
N VAL A 45 7.31 -2.72 -7.81
CA VAL A 45 6.52 -3.84 -8.33
C VAL A 45 6.53 -5.04 -7.38
N VAL A 46 7.70 -5.39 -6.84
CA VAL A 46 7.82 -6.51 -5.89
C VAL A 46 7.07 -6.21 -4.59
N GLY A 47 7.19 -5.00 -4.05
CA GLY A 47 6.52 -4.62 -2.80
C GLY A 47 4.99 -4.58 -2.95
N LEU A 48 4.47 -4.06 -4.06
CA LEU A 48 3.03 -4.06 -4.34
C LEU A 48 2.49 -5.50 -4.44
N PHE A 49 3.22 -6.38 -5.12
CA PHE A 49 2.86 -7.80 -5.20
C PHE A 49 2.86 -8.47 -3.82
N LEU A 50 3.89 -8.22 -3.00
CA LEU A 50 3.98 -8.77 -1.65
C LEU A 50 2.86 -8.26 -0.74
N TYR A 51 2.52 -6.98 -0.83
CA TYR A 51 1.38 -6.41 -0.11
C TYR A 51 0.08 -7.16 -0.43
N GLN A 52 -0.26 -7.27 -1.72
CA GLN A 52 -1.48 -7.97 -2.17
C GLN A 52 -1.47 -9.45 -1.78
N ALA A 53 -0.32 -10.11 -1.84
CA ALA A 53 -0.19 -11.50 -1.46
C ALA A 53 -0.42 -11.71 0.05
N PHE A 54 0.06 -10.79 0.87
CA PHE A 54 -0.05 -10.88 2.33
C PHE A 54 -1.45 -10.54 2.81
N ASP A 55 -2.08 -9.54 2.22
CA ASP A 55 -3.49 -9.19 2.41
C ASP A 55 -4.41 -10.40 2.10
N ALA A 56 -4.22 -11.06 0.95
CA ALA A 56 -4.98 -12.28 0.63
C ALA A 56 -4.72 -13.46 1.61
N CYS A 57 -3.53 -13.50 2.21
CA CYS A 57 -3.12 -14.52 3.17
C CYS A 57 -3.73 -14.30 4.56
N ASP A 58 -3.76 -13.05 5.02
CA ASP A 58 -4.47 -12.60 6.24
C ASP A 58 -5.92 -13.07 6.17
N ASP A 59 -6.59 -12.64 5.11
CA ASP A 59 -7.99 -12.87 4.85
C ASP A 59 -8.33 -14.38 4.82
N THR A 60 -7.42 -15.18 4.27
CA THR A 60 -7.49 -16.66 4.32
C THR A 60 -7.25 -17.23 5.72
N GLN A 61 -6.34 -16.65 6.50
CA GLN A 61 -6.08 -17.04 7.88
C GLN A 61 -7.27 -16.71 8.78
N ALA A 62 -7.85 -15.51 8.68
CA ALA A 62 -9.02 -15.07 9.45
C ALA A 62 -10.21 -16.03 9.28
N ARG A 63 -10.47 -16.49 8.05
CA ARG A 63 -11.48 -17.52 7.75
C ARG A 63 -11.17 -18.87 8.41
N ARG A 64 -9.90 -19.29 8.40
CA ARG A 64 -9.46 -20.58 8.99
C ARG A 64 -9.51 -20.56 10.51
N THR A 65 -9.13 -19.45 11.14
CA THR A 65 -9.10 -19.29 12.61
C THR A 65 -10.44 -18.84 13.19
N ARG A 66 -11.44 -18.57 12.33
CA ARG A 66 -12.76 -18.00 12.70
C ARG A 66 -12.62 -16.66 13.42
N GLN A 67 -11.65 -15.87 13.00
CA GLN A 67 -11.41 -14.51 13.48
C GLN A 67 -11.94 -13.44 12.52
N SER A 68 -12.61 -13.84 11.44
CA SER A 68 -13.33 -12.93 10.54
C SER A 68 -14.42 -12.16 11.30
N GLY A 69 -14.32 -10.83 11.32
CA GLY A 69 -15.30 -9.96 11.94
C GLY A 69 -15.18 -8.50 11.50
N PRO A 70 -16.18 -7.64 11.82
CA PRO A 70 -16.29 -6.29 11.27
C PRO A 70 -15.11 -5.36 11.62
N LEU A 71 -14.42 -5.63 12.73
CA LEU A 71 -13.26 -4.84 13.15
C LEU A 71 -12.01 -5.18 12.30
N GLY A 72 -11.82 -6.46 11.95
CA GLY A 72 -10.74 -6.88 11.06
C GLY A 72 -10.94 -6.31 9.66
N GLU A 73 -12.16 -6.41 9.13
CA GLU A 73 -12.52 -5.83 7.83
C GLU A 73 -12.29 -4.30 7.79
N LEU A 74 -12.64 -3.57 8.86
CA LEU A 74 -12.35 -2.14 8.95
C LEU A 74 -10.85 -1.84 9.00
N PHE A 75 -10.08 -2.70 9.67
CA PHE A 75 -8.63 -2.56 9.75
C PHE A 75 -7.98 -2.76 8.37
N ASP A 76 -8.30 -3.84 7.67
CA ASP A 76 -7.78 -4.14 6.34
C ASP A 76 -8.15 -3.03 5.34
N HIS A 77 -9.41 -2.59 5.37
CA HIS A 77 -9.87 -1.46 4.56
C HIS A 77 -9.10 -0.16 4.85
N GLY A 78 -8.77 0.10 6.12
CA GLY A 78 -7.93 1.22 6.52
C GLY A 78 -6.51 1.12 5.97
N VAL A 79 -5.92 -0.08 6.01
CA VAL A 79 -4.58 -0.32 5.45
C VAL A 79 -4.60 -0.18 3.93
N ASP A 80 -5.64 -0.65 3.24
CA ASP A 80 -5.82 -0.48 1.80
C ASP A 80 -5.93 0.99 1.38
N ALA A 81 -6.64 1.81 2.15
CA ALA A 81 -6.74 3.25 1.92
C ALA A 81 -5.37 3.94 2.06
N MET A 82 -4.58 3.54 3.07
CA MET A 82 -3.22 4.04 3.26
C MET A 82 -2.31 3.58 2.12
N ASN A 83 -2.34 2.30 1.76
CA ASN A 83 -1.59 1.76 0.63
C ASN A 83 -1.89 2.53 -0.65
N THR A 84 -3.18 2.72 -0.98
CA THR A 84 -3.62 3.51 -2.14
C THR A 84 -3.04 4.93 -2.13
N THR A 85 -3.02 5.59 -0.96
CA THR A 85 -2.44 6.93 -0.81
C THR A 85 -0.95 6.93 -1.15
N LEU A 86 -0.19 5.99 -0.60
CA LEU A 86 1.26 5.91 -0.80
C LEU A 86 1.63 5.53 -2.23
N GLU A 87 0.89 4.61 -2.82
CA GLU A 87 1.04 4.17 -4.20
C GLU A 87 0.85 5.32 -5.19
N VAL A 88 -0.07 6.25 -4.93
CA VAL A 88 -0.21 7.47 -5.74
C VAL A 88 1.01 8.39 -5.63
N VAL A 89 1.61 8.51 -4.44
CA VAL A 89 2.84 9.29 -4.27
C VAL A 89 3.98 8.64 -5.06
N ILE A 90 4.09 7.32 -5.03
CA ILE A 90 5.09 6.59 -5.79
C ILE A 90 4.89 6.75 -7.29
N PHE A 91 3.64 6.62 -7.74
CA PHE A 91 3.26 6.87 -9.13
C PHE A 91 3.58 8.30 -9.57
N ALA A 92 3.32 9.30 -8.73
CA ALA A 92 3.64 10.70 -9.03
C ALA A 92 5.15 10.90 -9.23
N GLY A 93 5.99 10.25 -8.41
CA GLY A 93 7.44 10.23 -8.59
C GLY A 93 7.89 9.49 -9.85
N ALA A 94 7.24 8.37 -10.20
CA ALA A 94 7.55 7.63 -11.43
C ALA A 94 7.17 8.39 -12.71
N MET A 95 6.15 9.23 -12.64
CA MET A 95 5.67 10.07 -13.74
C MET A 95 6.30 11.47 -13.75
N ASN A 96 7.24 11.76 -12.84
CA ASN A 96 7.88 13.06 -12.68
C ASN A 96 6.88 14.22 -12.57
N LEU A 97 5.77 14.01 -11.84
CA LEU A 97 4.73 15.03 -11.71
C LEU A 97 5.13 16.19 -10.80
N GLY A 98 6.18 16.02 -10.00
CA GLY A 98 6.59 16.95 -8.97
C GLY A 98 5.54 17.15 -7.88
N HIS A 99 5.78 18.12 -6.99
CA HIS A 99 4.78 18.62 -6.04
C HIS A 99 3.76 19.51 -6.78
N SER A 100 2.90 18.89 -7.59
CA SER A 100 1.95 19.58 -8.46
C SER A 100 0.49 19.34 -8.09
N TRP A 101 -0.38 20.23 -8.56
CA TRP A 101 -1.83 20.03 -8.48
C TRP A 101 -2.32 18.78 -9.20
N ILE A 102 -1.58 18.30 -10.21
CA ILE A 102 -1.91 17.05 -10.89
C ILE A 102 -1.71 15.88 -9.93
N ALA A 103 -0.60 15.84 -9.18
CA ALA A 103 -0.39 14.81 -8.16
C ALA A 103 -1.48 14.80 -7.07
N VAL A 104 -1.91 15.99 -6.63
CA VAL A 104 -3.02 16.14 -5.66
C VAL A 104 -4.34 15.64 -6.25
N LEU A 105 -4.65 15.99 -7.50
CA LEU A 105 -5.85 15.53 -8.19
C LEU A 105 -5.86 14.02 -8.41
N THR A 106 -4.71 13.43 -8.78
CA THR A 106 -4.57 11.98 -8.90
C THR A 106 -4.83 11.29 -7.56
N LEU A 107 -4.31 11.82 -6.45
CA LEU A 107 -4.56 11.28 -5.13
C LEU A 107 -6.04 11.35 -4.76
N PHE A 108 -6.66 12.52 -4.97
CA PHE A 108 -8.08 12.69 -4.69
C PHE A 108 -8.95 11.76 -5.55
N ALA A 109 -8.65 11.63 -6.85
CA ALA A 109 -9.37 10.76 -7.76
C ALA A 109 -9.24 9.29 -7.37
N SER A 110 -8.04 8.83 -7.01
CA SER A 110 -7.80 7.45 -6.58
C SER A 110 -8.52 7.12 -5.27
N LEU A 111 -8.46 8.00 -4.27
CA LEU A 111 -9.17 7.80 -3.01
C LEU A 111 -10.68 7.87 -3.18
N TYR A 112 -11.17 8.79 -4.03
CA TYR A 112 -12.59 8.86 -4.36
C TYR A 112 -13.07 7.58 -5.03
N ALA A 113 -12.32 7.06 -6.00
CA ALA A 113 -12.64 5.79 -6.64
C ALA A 113 -12.63 4.63 -5.63
N PHE A 114 -11.60 4.55 -4.78
CA PHE A 114 -11.49 3.55 -3.72
C PHE A 114 -12.75 3.52 -2.85
N TYR A 115 -13.08 4.64 -2.20
CA TYR A 115 -14.23 4.74 -1.28
C TYR A 115 -15.59 4.58 -1.95
N LEU A 116 -15.71 4.78 -3.27
CA LEU A 116 -16.95 4.50 -3.99
C LEU A 116 -17.15 3.02 -4.30
N THR A 117 -16.07 2.25 -4.39
CA THR A 117 -16.09 0.85 -4.85
C THR A 117 -16.06 -0.17 -3.73
N THR A 118 -15.76 0.26 -2.52
CA THR A 118 -15.78 -0.51 -1.26
C THR A 118 -17.00 -0.18 -0.43
#